data_AF-A0A5Q0BNM2-F1
#
_entry.id   AF-A0A5Q0BNM2-F1
#
_cell.length_a   1.000
_cell.length_b   1.000
_cell.length_c   1.000
_cell.angle_alpha   90.00
_cell.angle_beta   90.00
_cell.angle_gamma   90.00
#
_symmetry.space_group_name_H-M   'P 1'
#
loop_
_entity.id
_entity.type
_entity.pdbx_description
1 polymer ?
#
loop_
_entity_poly.entity_id
_entity_poly.type
_entity_poly.pdbx_seq_one_letter_code
_entity_poly.pdbx_strand_id
1 'polypeptide(L)'
;MNLNFILAKTLQFVTFLFFIFMVLVYFGLVLMLALAVLWYTTKIITLIGLPAVIAVAAGIAALGYVGLTLTRMPLLYTLILEVGLELVNFGQTQVKRFDPIVEKAANR
;
A
#
# COMPACT_ATOMS: atom_id res chain seq x y z
N MET A 1 -21.88 -24.77 -20.58
CA MET A 1 -20.85 -23.96 -19.89
C MET A 1 -20.46 -24.73 -18.63
N ASN A 2 -19.22 -25.22 -18.56
CA ASN A 2 -18.81 -26.12 -17.48
C ASN A 2 -18.71 -25.34 -16.16
N LEU A 3 -19.49 -25.75 -15.16
CA LEU A 3 -19.55 -25.14 -13.82
C LEU A 3 -18.15 -24.98 -13.21
N ASN A 4 -17.27 -25.95 -13.45
CA ASN A 4 -15.87 -25.96 -13.01
C ASN A 4 -15.06 -24.79 -13.57
N PHE A 5 -15.28 -24.43 -14.83
CA PHE A 5 -14.58 -23.31 -15.48
C PHE A 5 -15.00 -21.98 -14.87
N ILE A 6 -16.30 -21.79 -14.64
CA ILE A 6 -16.84 -20.57 -14.01
C ILE A 6 -16.31 -20.46 -12.57
N LEU A 7 -16.32 -21.54 -11.79
CA LEU A 7 -15.78 -21.55 -10.43
C LEU A 7 -14.29 -21.18 -10.40
N ALA A 8 -13.48 -21.78 -11.30
CA ALA A 8 -12.05 -21.50 -11.38
C ALA A 8 -11.77 -20.03 -11.72
N LYS A 9 -12.53 -19.45 -12.67
CA LYS A 9 -12.40 -18.03 -13.04
C LYS A 9 -12.84 -17.08 -11.94
N THR A 10 -13.93 -17.39 -11.24
CA THR A 10 -14.38 -16.59 -10.10
C THR A 10 -13.34 -16.59 -8.97
N LEU A 11 -12.74 -17.74 -8.68
CA LEU A 11 -11.73 -17.83 -7.62
C LEU A 11 -10.41 -17.13 -8.01
N GLN A 12 -10.01 -17.19 -9.29
CA GLN A 12 -8.91 -16.39 -9.84
C GLN A 12 -9.20 -14.88 -9.67
N PHE A 13 -10.43 -14.44 -9.97
CA PHE A 13 -10.85 -13.05 -9.83
C PHE A 13 -10.84 -12.58 -8.37
N VAL A 14 -11.39 -13.36 -7.44
CA VAL A 14 -11.39 -13.04 -6.00
C VAL A 14 -9.96 -12.91 -5.46
N THR A 15 -9.07 -13.82 -5.86
CA THR A 15 -7.65 -13.75 -5.46
C THR A 15 -6.98 -12.48 -5.98
N PHE A 16 -7.27 -12.11 -7.22
CA PHE A 16 -6.78 -10.86 -7.80
C PHE A 16 -7.32 -9.62 -7.08
N LEU A 17 -8.61 -9.63 -6.71
CA LEU A 17 -9.23 -8.55 -5.95
C LEU A 17 -8.58 -8.37 -4.57
N PHE A 18 -8.31 -9.47 -3.88
CA PHE A 18 -7.61 -9.46 -2.60
C PHE A 18 -6.19 -8.90 -2.73
N PHE A 19 -5.49 -9.25 -3.82
CA PHE A 19 -4.18 -8.68 -4.12
C PHE A 19 -4.25 -7.15 -4.31
N ILE A 20 -5.18 -6.63 -5.13
CA ILE A 20 -5.36 -5.18 -5.30
C ILE A 20 -5.67 -4.50 -3.96
N PHE A 21 -6.51 -5.12 -3.14
CA PHE A 21 -6.81 -4.62 -1.81
C PHE A 21 -5.55 -4.53 -0.94
N MET A 22 -4.71 -5.57 -0.92
CA MET A 22 -3.45 -5.54 -0.15
C MET A 22 -2.48 -4.47 -0.66
N VAL A 23 -2.39 -4.26 -1.97
CA VAL A 23 -1.59 -3.18 -2.57
C VAL A 23 -2.11 -1.81 -2.11
N LEU A 24 -3.43 -1.60 -2.15
CA LEU A 24 -4.06 -0.37 -1.67
C LEU A 24 -3.80 -0.13 -0.19
N VAL A 25 -3.87 -1.17 0.65
CA VAL A 25 -3.55 -1.08 2.07
C VAL A 25 -2.09 -0.69 2.27
N TYR A 26 -1.16 -1.30 1.52
CA TYR A 26 0.26 -0.96 1.58
C TYR A 26 0.52 0.52 1.28
N PHE A 27 0.01 1.01 0.14
CA PHE A 27 0.12 2.44 -0.21
C PHE A 27 -0.61 3.34 0.78
N GLY A 28 -1.78 2.92 1.26
CA GLY A 28 -2.57 3.64 2.24
C GLY A 28 -1.80 3.83 3.56
N LEU A 29 -1.09 2.81 4.02
CA LEU A 29 -0.25 2.90 5.22
C LEU A 29 0.93 3.86 5.03
N VAL A 30 1.61 3.81 3.88
CA VAL A 30 2.71 4.74 3.56
C VAL A 30 2.21 6.19 3.53
N LEU A 31 1.06 6.45 2.91
CA LEU A 31 0.43 7.77 2.88
C LEU A 31 -0.05 8.22 4.27
N MET A 32 -0.64 7.32 5.05
CA MET A 32 -1.05 7.60 6.42
C MET A 32 0.12 8.00 7.30
N LEU A 33 1.31 7.45 7.08
CA LEU A 33 2.51 7.79 7.84
C LEU A 33 2.88 9.27 7.65
N ALA A 34 2.89 9.75 6.41
CA ALA A 34 3.11 11.16 6.10
C ALA A 34 2.01 12.05 6.71
N LEU A 35 0.75 11.64 6.57
CA LEU A 35 -0.39 12.38 7.14
C LEU A 35 -0.34 12.42 8.67
N ALA A 36 0.09 11.32 9.31
CA ALA A 36 0.21 11.22 10.75
C ALA A 36 1.26 12.20 11.30
N VAL A 37 2.40 12.35 10.62
CA VAL A 37 3.41 13.35 11.01
C VAL A 37 2.79 14.75 11.05
N LEU A 38 2.05 15.14 10.01
CA LEU A 38 1.40 16.44 9.93
C LEU A 38 0.31 16.58 11.01
N TRP A 39 -0.55 15.57 11.16
CA TRP A 39 -1.63 15.56 12.16
C TRP A 39 -1.12 15.66 13.60
N TYR A 40 -0.14 14.85 13.98
CA TYR A 40 0.39 14.86 15.34
C TYR A 40 1.17 16.14 15.63
N THR A 41 1.96 16.63 14.68
CA THR A 41 2.69 17.89 14.86
C THR A 41 1.73 19.06 15.04
N THR A 42 0.71 19.17 14.19
CA THR A 42 -0.31 20.23 14.30
C THR A 42 -1.11 20.12 15.60
N LYS A 43 -1.48 18.91 16.04
CA LYS A 43 -2.16 18.66 17.32
C LYS A 43 -1.32 19.09 18.52
N ILE A 44 -0.03 18.75 18.55
CA ILE A 44 0.86 19.12 19.65
C ILE A 44 1.02 20.64 19.73
N ILE A 45 1.16 21.30 18.58
CA ILE A 45 1.36 22.75 18.52
C ILE A 45 0.08 23.52 18.88
N THR A 46 -1.09 23.03 18.46
CA THR A 46 -2.36 23.61 18.88
C THR A 46 -2.66 23.35 20.36
N LEU A 47 -2.18 22.24 20.92
CA LEU A 47 -2.33 21.92 22.36
C LEU A 47 -1.62 22.94 23.25
N ILE A 48 -0.48 23.48 22.81
CA ILE A 48 0.26 24.53 23.55
C ILE A 48 -0.30 25.94 23.31
N GLY A 49 -1.47 26.07 22.69
CA GLY A 49 -2.20 27.33 22.52
C GLY A 49 -1.81 28.15 21.28
N LEU A 50 -1.00 27.60 20.36
CA LEU A 50 -0.63 28.29 19.13
C LEU A 50 -1.76 28.25 18.08
N PRO A 51 -1.95 29.33 17.29
CA PRO A 51 -2.93 29.38 16.22
C PRO A 51 -2.75 28.26 15.19
N ALA A 52 -3.87 27.78 14.64
CA ALA A 52 -3.88 26.69 13.65
C ALA A 52 -2.99 26.95 12.43
N VAL A 53 -2.89 28.21 11.98
CA VAL A 53 -2.05 28.60 10.83
C VAL A 53 -0.56 28.33 11.13
N ILE A 54 -0.09 28.69 12.32
CA ILE A 54 1.30 28.43 12.76
C ILE A 54 1.52 26.94 12.94
N ALA A 55 0.54 26.23 13.51
CA ALA A 55 0.60 24.78 13.69
C ALA A 55 0.72 24.03 12.36
N VAL A 56 -0.04 24.41 11.34
CA VAL A 56 0.03 23.82 9.99
C VAL A 56 1.38 24.12 9.33
N ALA A 57 1.87 25.35 9.40
CA ALA A 57 3.17 25.71 8.85
C ALA A 57 4.30 24.87 9.47
N ALA A 58 4.29 24.71 10.79
CA ALA A 58 5.24 23.87 11.50
C ALA A 58 5.06 22.37 11.20
N GLY A 59 3.83 21.90 11.02
CA GLY A 59 3.54 20.54 10.57
C GLY A 59 4.10 20.23 9.19
N ILE A 60 3.99 21.17 8.24
CA ILE A 60 4.60 21.06 6.91
C ILE A 60 6.13 21.02 7.01
N ALA A 61 6.72 21.89 7.84
CA ALA A 61 8.17 21.89 8.07
C ALA A 61 8.66 20.57 8.69
N ALA A 62 7.93 20.03 9.67
CA ALA A 62 8.22 18.74 10.28
C ALA A 62 8.10 17.59 9.27
N LEU A 63 7.07 17.59 8.42
CA LEU A 63 6.93 16.61 7.34
C LEU A 63 8.10 16.69 6.35
N GLY A 64 8.51 17.90 5.97
CA GLY A 64 9.68 18.12 5.11
C GLY A 64 10.98 17.61 5.75
N TYR A 65 11.16 17.83 7.05
CA TYR A 65 12.30 17.32 7.81
C TYR A 65 12.34 15.78 7.86
N VAL A 66 11.20 15.14 8.10
CA VAL A 66 11.08 13.67 8.05
C VAL A 66 11.42 13.17 6.64
N GLY A 67 10.88 13.82 5.60
CA GLY A 67 11.21 13.51 4.20
C GLY A 67 12.71 13.60 3.91
N LEU A 68 13.37 14.65 4.39
CA LEU A 68 14.82 14.83 4.24
C LEU A 68 15.63 13.82 5.07
N THR A 69 15.11 13.37 6.21
CA THR A 69 15.73 12.31 7.00
C THR A 69 15.63 10.96 6.28
N LEU A 70 14.49 10.69 5.66
CA LEU A 70 14.27 9.47 4.86
C LEU A 70 15.26 9.37 3.69
N THR A 71 15.59 10.47 3.01
CA THR A 71 16.58 10.45 1.92
C THR A 71 18.00 10.15 2.41
N ARG A 72 18.29 10.41 3.70
CA ARG A 72 19.56 10.06 4.35
C ARG A 72 19.59 8.64 4.90
N MET A 73 18.45 7.92 4.86
CA MET A 73 18.33 6.53 5.30
C MET A 73 18.16 5.60 4.09
N PRO A 74 19.26 5.28 3.37
CA PRO A 74 19.17 4.54 2.12
C PRO A 74 18.46 3.19 2.28
N LEU A 75 18.76 2.49 3.37
CA LEU A 75 18.19 1.19 3.68
C LEU A 75 16.66 1.21 3.86
N LEU A 76 16.10 2.33 4.33
CA LEU A 76 14.67 2.43 4.56
C LEU A 76 13.91 2.68 3.25
N TYR A 77 14.43 3.55 2.37
CA TYR A 77 13.78 3.78 1.08
C TYR A 77 13.85 2.51 0.22
N THR A 78 14.98 1.78 0.23
CA THR A 78 15.11 0.54 -0.55
C THR A 78 14.12 -0.50 -0.05
N LEU A 79 14.00 -0.67 1.28
CA LEU A 79 13.06 -1.62 1.86
C LEU A 79 11.61 -1.33 1.45
N ILE A 80 11.18 -0.06 1.45
CA ILE A 80 9.82 0.32 1.04
C ILE A 80 9.59 -0.03 -0.45
N LEU A 81 10.58 0.17 -1.31
CA LEU A 81 10.46 -0.18 -2.72
C LEU A 81 10.47 -1.70 -2.94
N GLU A 82 11.37 -2.41 -2.26
CA GLU A 82 11.49 -3.87 -2.33
C GLU A 82 10.21 -4.55 -1.86
N VAL A 83 9.66 -4.17 -0.71
CA VAL A 83 8.39 -4.71 -0.22
C VAL A 83 7.26 -4.46 -1.21
N GLY A 84 7.20 -3.27 -1.82
CA GLY A 84 6.21 -2.97 -2.85
C GLY A 84 6.35 -3.86 -4.10
N LEU A 85 7.58 -4.06 -4.57
CA LEU A 85 7.88 -4.93 -5.71
C LEU A 85 7.59 -6.41 -5.40
N GLU A 86 7.98 -6.89 -4.23
CA GLU A 86 7.68 -8.24 -3.77
C GLU A 86 6.19 -8.49 -3.69
N LEU A 87 5.41 -7.52 -3.18
CA LEU A 87 3.96 -7.61 -3.14
C LEU A 87 3.39 -7.81 -4.55
N VAL A 88 3.83 -6.99 -5.52
CA VAL A 88 3.39 -7.09 -6.92
C VAL A 88 3.78 -8.43 -7.55
N ASN A 89 5.03 -8.85 -7.36
CA ASN A 89 5.53 -10.13 -7.87
C ASN A 89 4.79 -11.32 -7.26
N PHE A 90 4.47 -11.25 -5.97
CA PHE A 90 3.66 -12.23 -5.27
C PHE A 90 2.27 -12.32 -5.88
N GLY A 91 1.59 -11.19 -6.10
CA GLY A 91 0.29 -11.13 -6.75
C GLY A 91 0.28 -11.76 -8.15
N GLN A 92 1.25 -11.39 -9.00
CA GLN A 92 1.40 -11.98 -10.33
C GLN A 92 1.63 -13.49 -10.27
N THR A 93 2.44 -13.96 -9.33
CA THR A 93 2.72 -15.38 -9.15
C THR A 93 1.46 -16.15 -8.74
N GLN A 94 0.63 -15.59 -7.84
CA GLN A 94 -0.63 -16.23 -7.46
C GLN A 94 -1.62 -16.29 -8.62
N VAL A 95 -1.74 -15.23 -9.43
CA VAL A 95 -2.63 -15.26 -10.61
C VAL A 95 -2.18 -16.32 -11.62
N LYS A 96 -0.88 -16.41 -11.91
CA LYS A 96 -0.32 -17.43 -12.82
C LYS A 96 -0.55 -18.87 -12.37
N ARG A 97 -0.68 -19.11 -11.06
CA ARG A 97 -1.00 -20.45 -10.53
C ARG A 97 -2.41 -20.92 -10.91
N PHE A 98 -3.32 -20.01 -11.23
CA PHE A 98 -4.68 -20.35 -11.65
C PHE A 98 -4.79 -20.68 -13.13
N ASP A 99 -3.86 -20.24 -13.97
CA ASP A 99 -3.87 -20.50 -15.41
C ASP A 99 -3.96 -22.01 -15.76
N PRO A 100 -3.13 -22.92 -15.18
CA PRO A 100 -3.24 -24.35 -15.46
C PRO A 100 -4.52 -24.99 -14.89
N ILE A 101 -5.14 -24.39 -13.86
CA ILE A 101 -6.40 -24.88 -13.28
C ILE A 101 -7.57 -24.53 -14.21
N VAL A 102 -7.57 -23.30 -14.73
CA VAL A 102 -8.55 -22.83 -15.71
C VAL A 102 -8.44 -23.62 -17.01
N GLU A 103 -7.23 -23.87 -17.49
CA GLU A 103 -6.99 -24.65 -18.72
C GLU A 103 -7.49 -26.10 -18.59
N LYS A 104 -7.20 -26.76 -17.45
CA LYS A 104 -7.72 -28.11 -17.16
C LYS A 104 -9.25 -28.14 -17.00
N ALA A 105 -9.84 -27.09 -16.46
CA ALA A 105 -11.29 -26.97 -16.29
C ALA A 105 -12.02 -26.60 -17.59
N ALA A 106 -11.32 -26.06 -18.60
CA ALA A 106 -11.85 -25.76 -19.93
C ALA A 106 -11.82 -26.98 -20.87
N ASN A 107 -10.83 -27.86 -20.72
CA ASN A 107 -10.62 -29.06 -21.55
C ASN A 107 -11.38 -30.32 -21.06
N ARG A 108 -12.16 -30.20 -19.99
CA ARG A 108 -13.13 -31.21 -19.50
C ARG A 108 -14.51 -30.60 -19.51
#